data_AF-A0A350QBF6-F1
#
_entry.id   AF-A0A350QBF6-F1
#
_cell.length_a   1.000
_cell.length_b   1.000
_cell.length_c   1.000
_cell.angle_alpha   90.00
_cell.angle_beta   90.00
_cell.angle_gamma   90.00
#
_symmetry.space_group_name_H-M   'P 1'
#
loop_
_entity.id
_entity.type
_entity.pdbx_description
1 polymer ?
#
loop_
_entity_poly.entity_id
_entity_poly.type
_entity_poly.pdbx_seq_one_letter_code
_entity_poly.pdbx_strand_id
1 'polypeptide(L)'
;PGNPANSRSPGTVVLSRGTYEAMLTDMATSLRSQGFQNIILIGDSGGNQRSMATVADALSTAWGGDSGGIYHIPEYYNYDDVVDYQRDVLGVDEDPRLEGLHDDYYITSIIMNDDPQHVRLEQRIEAGKASINGISIVPIEQTIEHGRRLIEFRTDVTVGAIGQVMAAGR
;
A
#
# COMPACT_ATOMS: atom_id res chain seq x y z
N PRO A 1 -8.90 7.96 2.07
CA PRO A 1 -10.25 8.45 1.73
C PRO A 1 -10.15 9.60 0.72
N GLY A 2 -11.29 10.12 0.25
CA GLY A 2 -11.31 11.24 -0.70
C GLY A 2 -12.66 11.95 -0.74
N ASN A 3 -12.96 12.60 -1.87
CA ASN A 3 -14.26 13.19 -2.12
C ASN A 3 -15.13 12.22 -2.97
N PRO A 4 -16.17 11.58 -2.39
CA PRO A 4 -17.05 10.67 -3.12
C PRO A 4 -17.79 11.32 -4.30
N ALA A 5 -18.01 12.63 -4.26
CA ALA A 5 -18.69 13.37 -5.33
C ALA A 5 -17.77 13.73 -6.52
N ASN A 6 -16.48 13.40 -6.46
CA ASN A 6 -15.50 13.75 -7.49
C ASN A 6 -14.65 12.53 -7.91
N SER A 7 -15.23 11.33 -7.87
CA SER A 7 -14.59 10.14 -8.45
C SER A 7 -14.55 10.30 -9.97
N ARG A 8 -13.35 10.23 -10.56
CA ARG A 8 -13.12 10.49 -11.99
C ARG A 8 -13.00 9.23 -12.85
N SER A 9 -12.84 8.07 -12.21
CA SER A 9 -12.65 6.78 -12.87
C SER A 9 -13.84 5.86 -12.58
N PRO A 10 -14.58 5.39 -13.60
CA PRO A 10 -15.63 4.41 -13.41
C PRO A 10 -15.13 3.19 -12.64
N GLY A 11 -15.93 2.74 -11.66
CA GLY A 11 -15.57 1.62 -10.78
C GLY A 11 -14.79 2.00 -9.52
N THR A 12 -14.23 3.21 -9.42
CA THR A 12 -13.57 3.67 -8.19
C THR A 12 -14.62 4.09 -7.15
N VAL A 13 -14.68 3.35 -6.03
CA VAL A 13 -15.52 3.67 -4.87
C VAL A 13 -14.70 4.42 -3.83
N VAL A 14 -15.15 5.60 -3.45
CA VAL A 14 -14.42 6.49 -2.52
C VAL A 14 -15.26 6.71 -1.27
N LEU A 15 -14.66 6.48 -0.10
CA LEU A 15 -15.25 6.92 1.17
C LEU A 15 -14.87 8.36 1.48
N SER A 16 -15.81 9.12 2.03
CA SER A 16 -15.49 10.42 2.63
C SER A 16 -14.46 10.24 3.75
N ARG A 17 -13.69 11.30 4.04
CA ARG A 17 -12.72 11.26 5.15
C ARG A 17 -13.39 10.87 6.47
N GLY A 18 -14.48 11.53 6.84
CA GLY A 18 -15.19 11.26 8.10
C GLY A 18 -15.73 9.83 8.17
N THR A 19 -16.26 9.29 7.06
CA THR A 19 -16.74 7.91 7.00
C THR A 19 -15.59 6.91 7.19
N TYR A 20 -14.45 7.13 6.53
CA TYR A 20 -13.30 6.24 6.63
C TYR A 20 -12.69 6.25 8.04
N GLU A 21 -12.53 7.43 8.64
CA GLU A 21 -12.00 7.55 10.01
C GLU A 21 -12.95 6.94 11.05
N ALA A 22 -14.27 7.14 10.90
CA ALA A 22 -15.27 6.50 11.77
C ALA A 22 -15.22 4.97 11.65
N MET A 23 -15.14 4.43 10.43
CA MET A 23 -15.01 2.99 10.20
C MET A 23 -13.76 2.42 10.89
N LEU A 24 -12.59 3.04 10.69
CA LEU A 24 -11.35 2.61 11.34
C LEU A 24 -11.45 2.67 12.87
N THR A 25 -12.08 3.73 13.40
CA THR A 25 -12.28 3.91 14.84
C THR A 25 -13.12 2.79 15.44
N ASP A 26 -14.25 2.45 14.80
CA ASP A 26 -15.15 1.40 15.26
C ASP A 26 -14.50 0.02 15.15
N MET A 27 -13.81 -0.27 14.04
CA MET A 27 -13.07 -1.53 13.85
C MET A 27 -12.00 -1.72 14.93
N ALA A 28 -11.18 -0.70 15.18
CA ALA A 28 -10.11 -0.76 16.18
C ALA A 28 -10.68 -0.87 17.60
N THR A 29 -11.73 -0.12 17.93
CA THR A 29 -12.40 -0.19 19.23
C THR A 29 -13.02 -1.58 19.46
N SER A 30 -13.60 -2.17 18.42
CA SER A 30 -14.15 -3.53 18.48
C SER A 30 -13.05 -4.58 18.72
N LEU A 31 -11.90 -4.46 18.06
CA LEU A 31 -10.76 -5.36 18.33
C LEU A 31 -10.25 -5.18 19.75
N ARG A 32 -10.09 -3.94 20.22
CA ARG A 32 -9.63 -3.65 21.60
C ARG A 32 -10.58 -4.24 22.63
N SER A 33 -11.89 -4.13 22.46
CA SER A 33 -12.88 -4.68 23.40
C SER A 33 -12.90 -6.20 23.47
N GLN A 34 -12.41 -6.88 22.43
CA GLN A 34 -12.22 -8.34 22.39
C GLN A 34 -10.89 -8.78 23.04
N GLY A 35 -10.08 -7.85 23.54
CA GLY A 35 -8.82 -8.14 24.22
C GLY A 35 -7.58 -8.14 23.31
N PHE A 36 -7.70 -7.78 22.03
CA PHE A 36 -6.52 -7.56 21.19
C PHE A 36 -5.69 -6.41 21.75
N GLN A 37 -4.40 -6.68 21.97
CA GLN A 37 -3.50 -5.73 22.62
C GLN A 37 -2.86 -4.77 21.62
N ASN A 38 -2.51 -5.26 20.42
CA ASN A 38 -1.78 -4.47 19.42
C ASN A 38 -2.58 -4.45 18.12
N ILE A 39 -2.98 -3.26 17.69
CA ILE A 39 -3.78 -3.06 16.48
C ILE A 39 -2.92 -2.28 15.49
N ILE A 40 -2.66 -2.87 14.34
CA ILE A 40 -1.76 -2.32 13.32
C ILE A 40 -2.59 -1.85 12.13
N LEU A 41 -2.51 -0.57 11.81
CA LEU A 41 -3.08 0.03 10.60
C LEU A 41 -1.99 0.08 9.53
N ILE A 42 -2.19 -0.67 8.45
CA ILE A 42 -1.39 -0.63 7.21
C ILE A 42 -2.33 -0.37 6.03
N GLY A 43 -1.87 0.33 5.00
CA GLY A 43 -2.70 0.60 3.84
C GLY A 43 -1.92 0.97 2.59
N ASP A 44 -2.43 0.54 1.44
CA ASP A 44 -1.80 0.65 0.13
C ASP A 44 -2.34 1.84 -0.70
N SER A 45 -2.81 2.89 -0.04
CA SER A 45 -3.37 4.06 -0.74
C SER A 45 -2.94 5.35 -0.09
N GLY A 46 -2.35 6.26 -0.88
CA GLY A 46 -1.78 7.52 -0.38
C GLY A 46 -2.83 8.40 0.31
N GLY A 47 -4.05 8.42 -0.24
CA GLY A 47 -5.17 9.14 0.36
C GLY A 47 -5.59 8.60 1.73
N ASN A 48 -5.21 7.37 2.10
CA ASN A 48 -5.53 6.75 3.39
C ASN A 48 -4.55 7.15 4.51
N GLN A 49 -3.29 7.42 4.17
CA GLN A 49 -2.20 7.52 5.15
C GLN A 49 -2.48 8.52 6.28
N ARG A 50 -2.88 9.75 5.94
CA ARG A 50 -3.16 10.79 6.95
C ARG A 50 -4.31 10.43 7.89
N SER A 51 -5.35 9.79 7.37
CA SER A 51 -6.51 9.39 8.18
C SER A 51 -6.19 8.20 9.08
N MET A 52 -5.38 7.25 8.61
CA MET A 52 -4.89 6.16 9.46
C MET A 52 -4.05 6.69 10.61
N ALA A 53 -3.11 7.61 10.35
CA ALA A 53 -2.33 8.30 11.40
C ALA A 53 -3.25 9.04 12.38
N THR A 54 -4.20 9.83 11.87
CA THR A 54 -5.16 10.60 12.70
C THR A 54 -5.93 9.69 13.67
N VAL A 55 -6.41 8.54 13.19
CA VAL A 55 -7.17 7.59 14.03
C VAL A 55 -6.25 6.90 15.04
N ALA A 56 -5.05 6.46 14.62
CA ALA A 56 -4.08 5.85 15.51
C ALA A 56 -3.68 6.80 16.66
N ASP A 57 -3.42 8.07 16.37
CA ASP A 57 -3.06 9.08 17.38
C ASP A 57 -4.20 9.35 18.36
N ALA A 58 -5.42 9.53 17.83
CA ALA A 58 -6.60 9.81 18.64
C ALA A 58 -6.93 8.65 19.59
N LEU A 59 -6.89 7.42 19.09
CA LEU A 59 -7.18 6.23 19.89
C LEU A 59 -6.04 5.88 20.86
N SER A 60 -4.78 6.06 20.46
CA SER A 60 -3.63 5.91 21.37
C SER A 60 -3.75 6.85 22.57
N THR A 61 -4.16 8.11 22.32
CA THR A 61 -4.42 9.08 23.39
C THR A 61 -5.61 8.67 24.25
N ALA A 62 -6.70 8.21 23.64
CA ALA A 62 -7.93 7.85 24.35
C ALA A 62 -7.80 6.59 25.21
N TRP A 63 -7.00 5.61 24.79
CA TRP A 63 -6.84 4.35 25.51
C TRP A 63 -5.90 4.44 26.72
N GLY A 64 -4.96 5.40 26.72
CA GLY A 64 -4.00 5.56 27.83
C GLY A 64 -3.04 4.36 27.98
N GLY A 65 -2.02 4.51 28.83
CA GLY A 65 -0.86 3.61 28.96
C GLY A 65 -1.11 2.22 29.57
N ASP A 66 -2.25 1.60 29.27
CA ASP A 66 -2.43 0.16 29.46
C ASP A 66 -1.55 -0.61 28.47
N SER A 67 -1.27 -1.89 28.76
CA SER A 67 -0.50 -2.73 27.84
C SER A 67 -1.11 -2.76 26.44
N GLY A 68 -0.29 -2.55 25.41
CA GLY A 68 -0.69 -2.53 24.01
C GLY A 68 -1.15 -1.17 23.48
N GLY A 69 -1.42 -1.09 22.17
CA GLY A 69 -1.75 0.16 21.51
C GLY A 69 -2.28 -0.02 20.09
N ILE A 70 -2.47 1.10 19.41
CA ILE A 70 -2.81 1.16 17.98
C ILE A 70 -1.74 1.96 17.26
N TYR A 71 -1.27 1.43 16.14
CA TYR A 71 -0.13 1.99 15.43
C TYR A 71 -0.45 2.07 13.95
N HIS A 72 -0.19 3.23 13.33
CA HIS A 72 -0.12 3.33 11.88
C HIS A 72 1.31 3.08 11.43
N ILE A 73 1.49 2.19 10.46
CA ILE A 73 2.79 1.83 9.87
C ILE A 73 2.85 2.43 8.46
N PRO A 74 3.26 3.71 8.33
CA PRO A 74 3.36 4.37 7.02
C PRO A 74 4.43 3.75 6.10
N GLU A 75 5.40 3.03 6.67
CA GLU A 75 6.53 2.44 5.94
C GLU A 75 6.08 1.43 4.89
N TYR A 76 4.93 0.78 5.07
CA TYR A 76 4.34 -0.09 4.05
C TYR A 76 4.02 0.67 2.74
N TYR A 77 3.64 1.95 2.82
CA TYR A 77 3.30 2.80 1.67
C TYR A 77 4.51 3.63 1.18
N ASN A 78 5.73 3.36 1.62
CA ASN A 78 6.89 4.14 1.22
C ASN A 78 7.24 3.91 -0.26
N TYR A 79 6.70 4.74 -1.14
CA TYR A 79 6.94 4.64 -2.58
C TYR A 79 8.33 5.13 -2.98
N ASP A 80 8.89 6.11 -2.27
CA ASP A 80 10.20 6.68 -2.61
C ASP A 80 11.29 5.61 -2.51
N ASP A 81 11.35 4.87 -1.39
CA ASP A 81 12.32 3.79 -1.23
C ASP A 81 12.07 2.62 -2.20
N VAL A 82 10.81 2.36 -2.57
CA VAL A 82 10.45 1.32 -3.53
C VAL A 82 10.94 1.68 -4.94
N VAL A 83 10.78 2.95 -5.33
CA VAL A 83 11.30 3.48 -6.60
C VAL A 83 12.83 3.44 -6.62
N ASP A 84 13.48 3.83 -5.53
CA ASP A 84 14.94 3.73 -5.42
C ASP A 84 15.41 2.27 -5.49
N TYR A 85 14.74 1.33 -4.83
CA TYR A 85 15.04 -0.11 -4.96
C TYR A 85 14.84 -0.59 -6.40
N GLN A 86 13.75 -0.21 -7.05
CA GLN A 86 13.47 -0.56 -8.44
C GLN A 86 14.59 -0.07 -9.37
N ARG A 87 15.02 1.19 -9.23
CA ARG A 87 16.10 1.77 -10.03
C ARG A 87 17.45 1.12 -9.72
N ASP A 88 17.86 1.14 -8.47
CA ASP A 88 19.25 0.85 -8.08
C ASP A 88 19.53 -0.65 -7.93
N VAL A 89 18.51 -1.47 -7.69
CA VAL A 89 18.65 -2.91 -7.43
C VAL A 89 18.06 -3.78 -8.55
N LEU A 90 16.97 -3.35 -9.17
CA LEU A 90 16.37 -4.07 -10.31
C LEU A 90 16.82 -3.52 -11.67
N GLY A 91 17.44 -2.33 -11.70
CA GLY A 91 17.88 -1.70 -12.94
C GLY A 91 16.73 -1.17 -13.80
N VAL A 92 15.57 -0.91 -13.19
CA VAL A 92 14.37 -0.40 -13.87
C VAL A 92 14.19 1.07 -13.47
N ASP A 93 14.70 1.97 -14.31
CA ASP A 93 14.57 3.41 -14.11
C ASP A 93 13.32 3.92 -14.85
N GLU A 94 12.24 4.14 -14.10
CA GLU A 94 10.94 4.56 -14.64
C GLU A 94 10.90 6.08 -14.78
N ASP A 95 10.51 6.57 -15.97
CA ASP A 95 10.45 8.01 -16.21
C ASP A 95 9.38 8.64 -15.30
N PRO A 96 9.73 9.62 -14.47
CA PRO A 96 8.75 10.26 -13.59
C PRO A 96 7.67 11.03 -14.36
N ARG A 97 7.84 11.26 -15.66
CA ARG A 97 6.82 11.80 -16.58
C ARG A 97 5.92 10.65 -17.08
N LEU A 98 5.27 9.97 -16.13
CA LEU A 98 4.35 8.85 -16.32
C LEU A 98 3.38 9.10 -17.50
N GLU A 99 2.84 8.04 -18.10
CA GLU A 99 1.96 8.13 -19.29
C GLU A 99 0.54 8.66 -18.99
N GLY A 100 0.34 9.28 -17.82
CA GLY A 100 -0.92 9.85 -17.38
C GLY A 100 -1.89 8.85 -16.75
N LEU A 101 -1.42 7.62 -16.50
CA LEU A 101 -2.14 6.58 -15.76
C LEU A 101 -1.66 6.52 -14.31
N HIS A 102 -2.56 6.14 -13.40
CA HIS A 102 -2.22 5.89 -12.00
C HIS A 102 -1.81 4.41 -11.85
N ASP A 103 -0.66 4.07 -12.44
CA ASP A 103 -0.04 2.75 -12.45
C ASP A 103 1.47 2.94 -12.67
N ASP A 104 2.26 2.08 -12.03
CA ASP A 104 3.72 2.13 -12.01
C ASP A 104 4.24 0.70 -12.19
N TYR A 105 5.47 0.56 -12.72
CA TYR A 105 6.03 -0.76 -13.00
C TYR A 105 6.06 -1.65 -11.74
N TYR A 106 6.46 -1.11 -10.58
CA TYR A 106 6.48 -1.88 -9.34
C TYR A 106 5.08 -2.38 -8.94
N ILE A 107 4.02 -1.56 -9.09
CA ILE A 107 2.65 -1.98 -8.74
C ILE A 107 2.23 -3.16 -9.62
N THR A 108 2.36 -2.99 -10.93
CA THR A 108 2.00 -4.03 -11.90
C THR A 108 2.81 -5.32 -11.67
N SER A 109 4.11 -5.23 -11.43
CA SER A 109 4.96 -6.39 -11.16
C SER A 109 4.58 -7.14 -9.88
N ILE A 110 4.19 -6.43 -8.82
CA ILE A 110 3.71 -7.01 -7.56
C ILE A 110 2.38 -7.74 -7.79
N ILE A 111 1.42 -7.14 -8.50
CA ILE A 111 0.12 -7.78 -8.79
C ILE A 111 0.30 -9.06 -9.61
N MET A 112 1.25 -9.08 -10.56
CA MET A 112 1.54 -10.26 -11.37
C MET A 112 2.05 -11.47 -10.58
N ASN A 113 2.51 -11.30 -9.33
CA ASN A 113 2.91 -12.43 -8.47
C ASN A 113 1.72 -13.23 -7.91
N ASP A 114 0.53 -12.62 -7.83
CA ASP A 114 -0.70 -13.33 -7.47
C ASP A 114 -1.28 -14.04 -8.70
N ASP A 115 -1.58 -13.27 -9.75
CA ASP A 115 -1.98 -13.79 -11.07
C ASP A 115 -1.67 -12.74 -12.16
N PRO A 116 -0.88 -13.07 -13.20
CA PRO A 116 -0.67 -12.18 -14.35
C PRO A 116 -1.96 -11.72 -15.06
N GLN A 117 -3.06 -12.46 -14.93
CA GLN A 117 -4.35 -12.05 -15.50
C GLN A 117 -5.00 -10.90 -14.73
N HIS A 118 -4.62 -10.62 -13.48
CA HIS A 118 -5.09 -9.45 -12.75
C HIS A 118 -4.64 -8.13 -13.38
N VAL A 119 -3.55 -8.14 -14.16
CA VAL A 119 -3.12 -6.98 -14.97
C VAL A 119 -3.60 -7.06 -16.42
N ARG A 120 -4.47 -8.02 -16.74
CA ARG A 120 -5.01 -8.26 -18.10
C ARG A 120 -3.89 -8.54 -19.11
N LEU A 121 -2.89 -9.31 -18.70
CA LEU A 121 -1.66 -9.49 -19.46
C LEU A 121 -1.91 -9.98 -20.89
N GLU A 122 -2.76 -10.98 -21.10
CA GLU A 122 -3.07 -11.51 -22.44
C GLU A 122 -3.66 -10.43 -23.35
N GLN A 123 -4.62 -9.65 -22.85
CA GLN A 123 -5.24 -8.58 -23.63
C GLN A 123 -4.27 -7.43 -23.88
N ARG A 124 -3.35 -7.16 -22.94
CA ARG A 124 -2.26 -6.18 -23.14
C ARG A 124 -1.30 -6.66 -24.23
N ILE A 125 -0.93 -7.93 -24.26
CA ILE A 125 -0.08 -8.51 -25.32
C ILE A 125 -0.77 -8.41 -26.68
N GLU A 126 -2.03 -8.87 -26.77
CA GLU A 126 -2.81 -8.83 -28.02
C GLU A 126 -2.96 -7.39 -28.55
N ALA A 127 -3.14 -6.42 -27.66
CA ALA A 127 -3.27 -5.01 -28.01
C ALA A 127 -1.92 -4.30 -28.28
N GLY A 128 -0.78 -4.96 -28.10
CA GLY A 128 0.54 -4.31 -28.19
C GLY A 128 0.79 -3.28 -27.09
N LYS A 129 0.19 -3.47 -25.91
CA LYS A 129 0.23 -2.60 -24.73
C LYS A 129 0.75 -3.32 -23.47
N ALA A 130 1.61 -4.32 -23.65
CA ALA A 130 2.27 -5.03 -22.56
C ALA A 130 3.44 -4.23 -21.98
N SER A 131 3.15 -3.00 -21.57
CA SER A 131 4.09 -2.08 -20.94
C SER A 131 3.39 -1.17 -19.94
N ILE A 132 4.16 -0.59 -19.02
CA ILE A 132 3.77 0.48 -18.10
C ILE A 132 4.81 1.59 -18.21
N ASN A 133 4.37 2.83 -18.47
CA ASN A 133 5.27 3.99 -18.59
C ASN A 133 6.46 3.75 -19.53
N GLY A 134 6.23 3.02 -20.64
CA GLY A 134 7.26 2.64 -21.61
C GLY A 134 8.15 1.45 -21.23
N ILE A 135 8.00 0.89 -20.03
CA ILE A 135 8.73 -0.31 -19.57
C ILE A 135 7.92 -1.56 -19.92
N SER A 136 8.55 -2.51 -20.62
CA SER A 136 7.92 -3.78 -20.94
C SER A 136 7.62 -4.60 -19.69
N ILE A 137 6.43 -5.18 -19.60
CA ILE A 137 6.07 -6.17 -18.55
C ILE A 137 6.25 -7.62 -19.03
N VAL A 138 6.84 -7.79 -20.21
CA VAL A 138 7.31 -9.08 -20.75
C VAL A 138 8.84 -9.02 -20.99
N PRO A 139 9.58 -10.14 -20.82
CA PRO A 139 9.12 -11.49 -20.50
C PRO A 139 8.53 -11.61 -19.09
N ILE A 140 7.51 -12.47 -18.95
CA ILE A 140 6.66 -12.56 -17.75
C ILE A 140 7.50 -12.96 -16.54
N GLU A 141 8.44 -13.88 -16.74
CA GLU A 141 9.30 -14.44 -15.70
C GLU A 141 10.14 -13.36 -15.03
N GLN A 142 10.64 -12.39 -15.81
CA GLN A 142 11.40 -11.27 -15.28
C GLN A 142 10.52 -10.35 -14.43
N THR A 143 9.33 -10.00 -14.94
CA THR A 143 8.42 -9.10 -14.22
C THR A 143 7.91 -9.74 -12.93
N ILE A 144 7.63 -11.04 -12.93
CA ILE A 144 7.28 -11.78 -11.70
C ILE A 144 8.45 -11.76 -10.71
N GLU A 145 9.68 -12.03 -11.17
CA GLU A 145 10.85 -11.99 -10.29
C GLU A 145 11.08 -10.59 -9.69
N HIS A 146 10.91 -9.53 -10.47
CA HIS A 146 10.96 -8.15 -9.98
C HIS A 146 9.91 -7.90 -8.90
N GLY A 147 8.66 -8.28 -9.16
CA GLY A 147 7.56 -8.15 -8.20
C GLY A 147 7.82 -8.92 -6.91
N ARG A 148 8.38 -10.14 -6.99
CA ARG A 148 8.75 -10.96 -5.82
C ARG A 148 9.77 -10.21 -4.94
N ARG A 149 10.82 -9.66 -5.55
CA ARG A 149 11.87 -8.90 -4.83
C ARG A 149 11.34 -7.62 -4.21
N LEU A 150 10.40 -6.94 -4.86
CA LEU A 150 9.72 -5.76 -4.32
C LEU A 150 8.80 -6.11 -3.14
N ILE A 151 8.09 -7.24 -3.22
CA ILE A 151 7.30 -7.79 -2.10
C ILE A 151 8.21 -8.06 -0.91
N GLU A 152 9.35 -8.72 -1.12
CA GLU A 152 10.34 -9.01 -0.07
C GLU A 152 10.86 -7.73 0.58
N PHE A 153 11.29 -6.77 -0.24
CA PHE A 153 11.74 -5.46 0.24
C PHE A 153 10.68 -4.75 1.10
N ARG A 154 9.45 -4.62 0.61
CA ARG A 154 8.35 -3.97 1.35
C ARG A 154 8.01 -4.74 2.62
N THR A 155 8.08 -6.07 2.59
CA THR A 155 7.83 -6.93 3.74
C THR A 155 8.88 -6.69 4.83
N ASP A 156 10.16 -6.69 4.50
CA ASP A 156 11.25 -6.48 5.45
C ASP A 156 11.15 -5.11 6.12
N VAL A 157 10.90 -4.06 5.33
CA VAL A 157 10.71 -2.69 5.83
C VAL A 157 9.50 -2.62 6.77
N THR A 158 8.36 -3.18 6.36
CA THR A 158 7.11 -3.13 7.15
C THR A 158 7.23 -3.92 8.45
N VAL A 159 7.79 -5.14 8.40
CA VAL A 159 7.99 -5.98 9.59
C VAL A 159 8.99 -5.32 10.55
N GLY A 160 10.04 -4.68 10.01
CA GLY A 160 10.98 -3.89 10.80
C GLY A 160 10.29 -2.77 11.56
N ALA A 161 9.45 -1.98 10.88
CA ALA A 161 8.69 -0.89 11.49
C ALA A 161 7.69 -1.38 12.56
N ILE A 162 6.98 -2.48 12.28
CA ILE A 162 6.12 -3.14 13.28
C ILE A 162 6.94 -3.54 14.50
N GLY A 163 8.11 -4.15 14.31
CA GLY A 163 9.02 -4.52 15.40
C GLY A 163 9.42 -3.34 16.28
N GLN A 164 9.71 -2.18 15.67
CA GLN A 164 10.09 -0.96 16.40
C GLN A 164 8.96 -0.43 17.27
N VAL A 165 7.74 -0.26 16.74
CA VAL A 165 6.61 0.26 17.53
C VAL A 165 6.22 -0.70 18.64
N MET A 166 6.31 -2.01 18.39
CA MET A 166 6.01 -3.05 19.37
C MET A 166 7.05 -3.13 20.49
N ALA A 167 8.30 -2.74 20.23
CA ALA A 167 9.34 -2.64 21.24
C ALA A 167 9.21 -1.36 22.09
N ALA A 168 8.77 -0.25 21.50
CA ALA A 168 8.55 1.01 22.20
C ALA A 168 7.28 1.03 23.06
N GLY A 169 6.28 0.21 22.72
CA GLY A 169 5.02 0.09 23.46
C GLY A 169 5.01 -0.95 24.59
N ARG A 170 6.15 -1.58 24.88
CA ARG A 170 6.36 -2.46 26.06
C ARG A 170 7.03 -1.69 27.18
#